data_AF-A0A379C7E0-F1
#
_entry.id   AF-A0A379C7E0-F1
#
_cell.length_a   1.000
_cell.length_b   1.000
_cell.length_c   1.000
_cell.angle_alpha   90.00
_cell.angle_beta   90.00
_cell.angle_gamma   90.00
#
_symmetry.space_group_name_H-M   'P 1'
#
loop_
_entity.id
_entity.type
_entity.pdbx_description
1 polymer ?
#
loop_
_entity_poly.entity_id
_entity_poly.type
_entity_poly.pdbx_seq_one_letter_code
_entity_poly.pdbx_strand_id
1 'polypeptide(L)'
;MLHLALEDELLIGKTKQVGVHSTQHDNLVVIFEDDGETGYFYALDLKNVGQPVVDSLHIYNVDATKEREQPRKLQICWDETGYQAYLLVNDYPHASFDFSGLVGYNHNKFPEPQPETMWTHKEVTEELVTEWLS
;
A
#
# COMPACT_ATOMS: atom_id res chain seq x y z
N MET A 1 -13.54 2.56 -10.78
CA MET A 1 -12.84 1.39 -11.34
C MET A 1 -11.37 1.42 -10.95
N LEU A 2 -10.74 0.27 -10.73
CA LEU A 2 -9.30 0.18 -10.43
C LEU A 2 -8.48 0.04 -11.71
N HIS A 3 -7.41 0.81 -11.81
CA HIS A 3 -6.40 0.72 -12.86
C HIS A 3 -5.16 0.01 -12.35
N LEU A 4 -4.87 -1.16 -12.92
CA LEU A 4 -3.66 -1.91 -12.64
C LEU A 4 -2.44 -1.13 -13.13
N ALA A 5 -1.57 -0.73 -12.21
CA ALA A 5 -0.33 -0.01 -12.51
C ALA A 5 0.90 -0.93 -12.47
N LEU A 6 0.87 -1.96 -11.61
CA LEU A 6 1.91 -2.98 -11.52
C LEU A 6 1.30 -4.32 -11.14
N GLU A 7 1.79 -5.38 -11.78
CA GLU A 7 1.57 -6.77 -11.38
C GLU A 7 2.92 -7.48 -11.35
N ASP A 8 3.17 -8.23 -10.28
CA ASP A 8 4.41 -8.97 -10.06
C ASP A 8 4.14 -10.19 -9.16
N GLU A 9 5.13 -11.06 -9.01
CA GLU A 9 5.11 -12.21 -8.10
C GLU A 9 5.75 -11.83 -6.75
N LEU A 10 5.09 -12.07 -5.63
CA LEU A 10 5.64 -11.88 -4.29
C LEU A 10 5.97 -13.22 -3.64
N LEU A 11 7.24 -13.38 -3.26
CA LEU A 11 7.71 -14.44 -2.36
C LEU A 11 8.04 -13.80 -1.02
N ILE A 12 7.25 -14.13 0.00
CA ILE A 12 7.32 -13.50 1.33
C ILE A 12 8.67 -13.80 1.99
N GLY A 13 9.35 -12.77 2.47
CA GLY A 13 10.67 -12.85 3.10
C GLY A 13 11.84 -12.87 2.12
N LYS A 14 11.58 -12.72 0.81
CA LYS A 14 12.61 -12.39 -0.17
C LYS A 14 12.56 -10.90 -0.43
N THR A 15 13.68 -10.23 -0.20
CA THR A 15 13.78 -8.77 -0.39
C THR A 15 13.24 -8.37 -1.76
N LYS A 16 12.26 -7.47 -1.75
CA LYS A 16 11.61 -6.94 -2.95
C LYS A 16 11.20 -5.51 -2.69
N GLN A 17 11.44 -4.65 -3.67
CA GLN A 17 10.93 -3.28 -3.65
C GLN A 17 10.37 -2.95 -5.02
N VAL A 18 9.11 -2.53 -5.05
CA VAL A 18 8.42 -2.13 -6.28
C VAL A 18 7.58 -0.90 -6.01
N GLY A 19 7.51 0.02 -6.96
CA GLY A 19 6.76 1.27 -6.79
C GLY A 19 6.23 1.81 -8.09
N VAL A 20 5.15 2.57 -8.00
CA VAL A 20 4.46 3.16 -9.14
C VAL A 20 4.01 4.59 -8.82
N HIS A 21 4.08 5.45 -9.82
CA HIS A 21 3.46 6.76 -9.78
C HIS A 21 1.94 6.65 -9.90
N SER A 22 1.22 7.64 -9.36
CA SER A 22 -0.19 7.85 -9.68
C SER A 22 -0.38 8.05 -11.18
N THR A 23 -1.50 7.57 -11.68
CA THR A 23 -1.88 7.70 -13.10
C THR A 23 -2.27 9.12 -13.49
N GLN A 24 -2.62 9.97 -12.52
CA GLN A 24 -3.06 11.36 -12.73
C GLN A 24 -2.13 12.40 -12.08
N HIS A 25 -1.28 12.00 -11.13
CA HIS A 25 -0.48 12.90 -10.31
C HIS A 25 0.97 12.45 -10.20
N ASP A 26 1.85 12.97 -11.05
CA ASP A 26 3.27 12.58 -11.13
C ASP A 26 4.02 12.68 -9.79
N ASN A 27 3.59 13.56 -8.88
CA ASN A 27 4.21 13.72 -7.57
C ASN A 27 3.79 12.66 -6.55
N LEU A 28 2.67 11.95 -6.76
CA LEU A 28 2.19 10.93 -5.84
C LEU A 28 2.75 9.58 -6.27
N VAL A 29 3.36 8.87 -5.31
CA VAL A 29 3.98 7.57 -5.54
C VAL A 29 3.61 6.65 -4.39
N VAL A 30 3.43 5.37 -4.68
CA VAL A 30 3.40 4.34 -3.66
C VAL A 30 4.50 3.32 -3.90
N ILE A 31 5.05 2.78 -2.82
CA ILE A 31 6.11 1.78 -2.85
C ILE A 31 5.72 0.65 -1.91
N PHE A 32 5.77 -0.58 -2.41
CA PHE A 32 5.77 -1.78 -1.59
C PHE A 32 7.20 -2.27 -1.37
N GLU A 33 7.50 -2.67 -0.15
CA GLU A 33 8.78 -3.26 0.24
C GLU A 33 8.56 -4.52 1.09
N ASP A 34 9.23 -5.60 0.73
CA ASP A 34 9.56 -6.71 1.62
C ASP A 34 11.06 -6.57 1.92
N ASP A 35 11.43 -6.39 3.19
CA ASP A 35 12.83 -6.22 3.60
C ASP A 35 13.50 -7.55 4.02
N GLY A 36 12.76 -8.66 3.96
CA GLY A 36 13.17 -9.98 4.44
C GLY A 36 12.61 -10.35 5.82
N GLU A 37 12.12 -9.38 6.60
CA GLU A 37 11.53 -9.57 7.93
C GLU A 37 10.07 -9.10 8.00
N THR A 38 9.75 -8.00 7.31
CA THR A 38 8.45 -7.35 7.29
C THR A 38 8.09 -6.87 5.87
N GLY A 39 6.78 -6.79 5.62
CA GLY A 39 6.23 -6.17 4.43
C GLY A 39 5.60 -4.83 4.79
N TYR A 40 5.98 -3.76 4.08
CA TYR A 40 5.46 -2.42 4.24
C TYR A 40 4.99 -1.81 2.92
N PHE A 41 4.03 -0.90 3.03
CA PHE A 41 3.54 -0.08 1.94
C PHE A 41 3.69 1.40 2.31
N TYR A 42 4.31 2.17 1.44
CA TYR A 42 4.67 3.56 1.69
C TYR A 42 3.93 4.49 0.74
N ALA A 43 3.42 5.59 1.27
CA ALA A 43 2.91 6.72 0.52
C ALA A 43 3.98 7.80 0.41
N LEU A 44 4.21 8.29 -0.81
CA LEU A 44 5.17 9.35 -1.08
C LEU A 44 4.50 10.54 -1.79
N ASP A 45 4.89 11.75 -1.40
CA ASP A 45 4.67 12.98 -2.14
C ASP A 45 6.02 13.63 -2.49
N LEU A 46 6.39 13.55 -3.76
CA LEU A 46 7.67 14.05 -4.29
C LEU A 46 7.77 15.58 -4.27
N LYS A 47 6.69 16.31 -3.96
CA LYS A 47 6.78 17.75 -3.67
C LYS A 47 7.53 18.02 -2.36
N ASN A 48 7.54 17.04 -1.44
CA ASN A 48 8.26 17.13 -0.16
C ASN A 48 9.72 16.69 -0.34
N VAL A 49 10.53 17.53 -0.97
CA VAL A 49 11.92 17.21 -1.41
C VAL A 49 12.82 16.69 -0.28
N GLY A 50 12.61 17.11 0.97
CA GLY A 50 13.42 16.67 2.11
C GLY A 50 12.95 15.37 2.78
N GLN A 51 11.66 15.05 2.67
CA GLN A 51 11.04 13.87 3.28
C GLN A 51 9.84 13.46 2.41
N PRO A 52 10.09 12.73 1.31
CA PRO A 52 9.03 12.38 0.37
C PRO A 52 8.08 11.33 0.94
N VAL A 53 8.52 10.47 1.86
CA VAL A 53 7.64 9.51 2.55
C VAL A 53 6.72 10.29 3.49
N VAL A 54 5.43 10.32 3.14
CA VAL A 54 4.40 11.03 3.90
C VAL A 54 3.64 10.12 4.85
N ASP A 55 3.59 8.81 4.57
CA ASP A 55 2.97 7.82 5.45
C ASP A 55 3.44 6.38 5.15
N SER A 56 3.21 5.45 6.08
CA SER A 56 3.53 4.03 5.91
C SER A 56 2.54 3.10 6.60
N LEU A 57 2.34 1.91 6.02
CA LEU A 57 1.41 0.89 6.50
C LEU A 57 2.09 -0.47 6.55
N HIS A 58 1.94 -1.15 7.68
CA HIS A 58 2.37 -2.53 7.85
C HIS A 58 1.44 -3.48 7.09
N ILE A 59 2.01 -4.45 6.37
CA ILE A 59 1.27 -5.45 5.60
C ILE A 59 1.38 -6.82 6.26
N TYR A 60 2.58 -7.27 6.60
CA TYR A 60 2.81 -8.54 7.26
C TYR A 60 4.15 -8.59 8.00
N ASN A 61 4.25 -9.54 8.95
CA ASN A 61 5.54 -10.02 9.46
C ASN A 61 5.83 -11.38 8.80
N VAL A 62 7.04 -11.57 8.29
CA VAL A 62 7.44 -12.79 7.57
C VAL A 62 7.29 -14.03 8.46
N ASP A 63 7.64 -13.93 9.74
CA ASP A 63 7.53 -15.03 10.70
C ASP A 63 6.10 -15.33 11.15
N ALA A 64 5.18 -14.38 11.01
CA ALA A 64 3.76 -14.59 11.27
C ALA A 64 3.00 -15.10 10.04
N THR A 65 3.66 -15.16 8.88
CA THR A 65 3.03 -15.48 7.61
C THR A 65 3.13 -16.97 7.30
N LYS A 66 1.98 -17.64 7.23
CA LYS A 66 1.90 -19.04 6.82
C LYS A 66 2.19 -19.19 5.33
N GLU A 67 2.75 -20.34 4.97
CA GLU A 67 2.98 -20.73 3.57
C GLU A 67 3.80 -19.69 2.78
N ARG A 68 4.76 -19.03 3.44
CA ARG A 68 5.58 -17.96 2.87
C ARG A 68 6.39 -18.37 1.63
N GLU A 69 6.68 -19.65 1.47
CA GLU A 69 7.36 -20.22 0.30
C GLU A 69 6.47 -20.27 -0.96
N GLN A 70 5.16 -20.10 -0.83
CA GLN A 70 4.25 -20.06 -1.98
C GLN A 70 4.27 -18.68 -2.64
N PRO A 71 4.47 -18.60 -3.97
CA PRO A 71 4.34 -17.35 -4.69
C PRO A 71 2.92 -16.79 -4.59
N ARG A 72 2.83 -15.48 -4.38
CA ARG A 72 1.58 -14.72 -4.36
C ARG A 72 1.57 -13.74 -5.51
N LYS A 73 0.39 -13.41 -6.03
CA LYS A 73 0.25 -12.30 -6.95
C LYS A 73 0.28 -11.00 -6.17
N LEU A 74 1.17 -10.09 -6.53
CA LEU A 74 1.26 -8.73 -5.99
C LEU A 74 0.78 -7.75 -7.04
N GLN A 75 -0.13 -6.87 -6.67
CA GLN A 75 -0.66 -5.84 -7.55
C GLN A 75 -0.68 -4.49 -6.85
N ILE A 76 -0.31 -3.45 -7.59
CA ILE A 76 -0.56 -2.07 -7.18
C ILE A 76 -1.51 -1.44 -8.18
N CYS A 77 -2.61 -0.91 -7.67
CA CYS A 77 -3.66 -0.27 -8.45
C CYS A 77 -3.84 1.18 -8.01
N TRP A 78 -4.32 2.01 -8.93
CA TRP A 78 -4.83 3.35 -8.63
C TRP A 78 -6.29 3.45 -9.03
N ASP A 79 -7.05 4.30 -8.34
CA ASP A 79 -8.37 4.69 -8.80
C ASP A 79 -8.30 5.60 -10.03
N GLU A 80 -9.46 5.89 -10.63
CA GLU A 80 -9.57 6.77 -11.80
C GLU A 80 -9.07 8.21 -11.52
N THR A 81 -9.20 8.68 -10.28
CA THR A 81 -8.76 10.03 -9.92
C THR A 81 -7.25 10.12 -9.68
N GLY A 82 -6.58 8.99 -9.45
CA GLY A 82 -5.17 8.94 -9.10
C GLY A 82 -4.87 9.43 -7.68
N TYR A 83 -5.87 9.62 -6.83
CA TYR A 83 -5.70 9.99 -5.43
C TYR A 83 -5.81 8.82 -4.47
N GLN A 84 -6.27 7.65 -4.92
CA GLN A 84 -6.31 6.47 -4.09
C GLN A 84 -5.50 5.33 -4.71
N ALA A 85 -4.54 4.82 -3.95
CA ALA A 85 -3.74 3.67 -4.31
C ALA A 85 -4.14 2.45 -3.49
N TYR A 86 -3.96 1.26 -4.06
CA TYR A 86 -4.31 -0.01 -3.43
C TYR A 86 -3.18 -1.01 -3.62
N LEU A 87 -2.83 -1.70 -2.55
CA LEU A 87 -1.95 -2.86 -2.56
C LEU A 87 -2.81 -4.12 -2.45
N LEU A 88 -2.81 -4.92 -3.50
CA LEU A 88 -3.52 -6.20 -3.54
C LEU A 88 -2.52 -7.35 -3.47
N VAL A 89 -2.84 -8.36 -2.67
CA VAL A 89 -2.13 -9.64 -2.66
C VAL A 89 -3.16 -10.73 -2.92
N ASN A 90 -2.95 -11.52 -3.98
CA ASN A 90 -3.91 -12.51 -4.47
C ASN A 90 -5.32 -11.91 -4.69
N ASP A 91 -5.40 -10.78 -5.41
CA ASP A 91 -6.64 -10.04 -5.70
C ASP A 91 -7.37 -9.43 -4.50
N TYR A 92 -6.86 -9.62 -3.28
CA TYR A 92 -7.46 -9.07 -2.06
C TYR A 92 -6.75 -7.77 -1.65
N PRO A 93 -7.46 -6.65 -1.40
CA PRO A 93 -6.86 -5.41 -0.92
C PRO A 93 -6.33 -5.54 0.51
N HIS A 94 -5.01 -5.51 0.67
CA HIS A 94 -4.36 -5.56 1.98
C HIS A 94 -4.08 -4.17 2.55
N ALA A 95 -3.88 -3.18 1.69
CA ALA A 95 -3.73 -1.81 2.10
C ALA A 95 -4.21 -0.81 1.04
N SER A 96 -4.51 0.42 1.47
CA SER A 96 -4.81 1.53 0.59
C SER A 96 -4.33 2.85 1.20
N PHE A 97 -3.93 3.78 0.34
CA PHE A 97 -3.71 5.18 0.72
C PHE A 97 -4.67 6.07 -0.06
N ASP A 98 -5.50 6.82 0.66
CA ASP A 98 -6.30 7.93 0.14
C ASP A 98 -5.55 9.25 0.39
N PHE A 99 -4.89 9.76 -0.65
CA PHE A 99 -4.14 11.01 -0.60
C PHE A 99 -5.05 12.25 -0.53
N SER A 100 -6.34 12.13 -0.86
CA SER A 100 -7.29 13.24 -0.78
C SER A 100 -7.82 13.41 0.65
N GLY A 101 -8.18 12.30 1.31
CA GLY A 101 -8.63 12.26 2.68
C GLY A 101 -7.51 12.17 3.72
N LEU A 102 -6.27 11.92 3.28
CA LEU A 102 -5.10 11.64 4.13
C LEU A 102 -5.40 10.46 5.07
N VAL A 103 -5.81 9.33 4.48
CA VAL A 103 -6.14 8.13 5.23
C VAL A 103 -5.36 6.93 4.70
N GLY A 104 -4.61 6.29 5.59
CA GLY A 104 -4.02 4.97 5.38
C GLY A 104 -4.95 3.86 5.88
N TYR A 105 -5.13 2.82 5.09
CA TYR A 105 -5.95 1.66 5.43
C TYR A 105 -5.09 0.41 5.40
N ASN A 106 -5.04 -0.34 6.50
CA ASN A 106 -4.46 -1.69 6.53
C ASN A 106 -5.20 -2.54 7.57
N HIS A 107 -4.70 -3.74 7.89
CA HIS A 107 -5.40 -4.64 8.81
C HIS A 107 -5.24 -4.32 10.30
N ASN A 108 -4.32 -3.45 10.68
CA ASN A 108 -3.95 -3.27 12.10
C ASN A 108 -3.69 -1.81 12.53
N LYS A 109 -3.85 -0.84 11.63
CA LYS A 109 -3.58 0.60 11.80
C LYS A 109 -2.14 0.93 12.20
N PHE A 110 -1.21 0.00 11.98
CA PHE A 110 0.19 0.16 12.36
C PHE A 110 1.06 0.52 11.14
N PRO A 111 2.11 1.36 11.30
CA PRO A 111 2.49 2.13 12.50
C PRO A 111 1.48 3.23 12.82
N GLU A 112 1.62 3.90 13.96
CA GLU A 112 0.86 5.15 14.16
C GLU A 112 1.38 6.20 13.16
N PRO A 113 0.48 7.00 12.53
CA PRO A 113 0.90 8.12 11.70
C PRO A 113 1.81 9.09 12.48
N GLN A 114 2.71 9.78 11.76
CA GLN A 114 3.55 10.80 12.38
C GLN A 114 2.67 11.91 13.01
N PRO A 115 2.84 12.26 14.30
CA PRO A 115 1.98 13.21 15.02
C PRO A 115 1.85 14.60 14.38
N GLU A 116 2.87 15.03 13.63
CA GLU A 116 2.93 16.29 12.91
C GLU A 116 2.18 16.28 11.56
N THR A 117 1.71 15.11 11.13
CA THR A 117 0.96 14.95 9.88
C THR A 117 -0.54 14.92 10.13
N MET A 118 -1.31 15.13 9.06
CA MET A 118 -2.77 15.01 9.08
C MET A 118 -3.24 13.60 8.71
N TRP A 119 -2.31 12.64 8.52
CA TRP A 119 -2.65 11.28 8.17
C TRP A 119 -3.35 10.57 9.33
N THR A 120 -4.33 9.75 8.98
CA THR A 120 -5.05 8.90 9.94
C THR A 120 -5.09 7.47 9.45
N HIS A 121 -5.11 6.50 10.37
CA HIS A 121 -5.20 5.08 10.01
C HIS A 121 -6.56 4.48 10.34
N LYS A 122 -7.09 3.70 9.39
CA LYS A 122 -8.32 2.92 9.54
C LYS A 122 -8.06 1.45 9.21
N GLU A 123 -8.91 0.59 9.75
CA GLU A 123 -8.90 -0.84 9.41
C GLU A 123 -9.56 -1.06 8.05
N VAL A 124 -8.97 -1.94 7.23
CA VAL A 124 -9.65 -2.51 6.06
C VAL A 124 -10.78 -3.40 6.55
N THR A 125 -12.01 -3.13 6.11
CA THR A 125 -13.20 -3.93 6.41
C THR A 125 -13.75 -4.57 5.14
N GLU A 126 -14.56 -5.63 5.29
CA GLU A 126 -15.18 -6.31 4.15
C GLU A 126 -16.11 -5.40 3.34
N GLU A 127 -16.76 -4.42 4.00
CA GLU A 127 -17.56 -3.40 3.33
C GLU A 127 -16.69 -2.53 2.42
N LEU A 128 -15.52 -2.10 2.90
CA LEU A 128 -14.57 -1.32 2.10
C LEU A 128 -14.00 -2.14 0.95
N VAL A 129 -13.65 -3.41 1.19
CA VAL A 129 -13.16 -4.31 0.12
C VAL A 129 -14.22 -4.47 -0.96
N THR A 130 -15.48 -4.67 -0.58
CA THR A 130 -16.60 -4.76 -1.53
C THR A 130 -16.78 -3.47 -2.31
N GLU A 131 -16.68 -2.31 -1.66
CA GLU A 131 -16.77 -1.00 -2.31
C GLU A 131 -15.63 -0.79 -3.32
N TRP A 132 -14.39 -1.09 -2.94
CA TRP A 132 -13.20 -0.88 -3.78
C TRP A 132 -13.13 -1.81 -5.00
N LEU A 133 -13.69 -3.02 -4.88
CA LEU A 133 -13.68 -4.02 -5.96
C LEU A 133 -14.96 -4.02 -6.81
N SER A 134 -15.93 -3.14 -6.49
CA SER A 134 -17.18 -2.97 -7.27
C SER A 134 -17.00 -2.14 -8.54
#